data_AF-A0A936LUR5-F1
#
_entry.id   AF-A0A936LUR5-F1
#
_cell.length_a   1.000
_cell.length_b   1.000
_cell.length_c   1.000
_cell.angle_alpha   90.00
_cell.angle_beta   90.00
_cell.angle_gamma   90.00
#
_symmetry.space_group_name_H-M   'P 1'
#
loop_
_entity.id
_entity.type
_entity.pdbx_description
1 polymer ?
#
loop_
_entity_poly.entity_id
_entity_poly.type
_entity_poly.pdbx_seq_one_letter_code
_entity_poly.pdbx_strand_id
1 'polypeptide(L)'
;MTEPRSPHRRGFSALFGLALFAALGASWWNLRAGITSLQARTDALEKSLQGVERAVQLFRFERGSEGLGVTALLEQLRHWAPLLSLSTTPQREIPAIQETVEDLTKALEAVGPDALPALLAAFQGARADEDDLRKWILTAVPRIDRTRGLALLEDCVRGLDRAISPRIRVHSANLLLELDKVRLGKILGELLTYESASGVDSTRLPHGLREAFAAAKLPPQRMPMFFNFIDLFVATGASDVAEKLIMVASRPDHDLATIQACVKQLGELRSAHAVKVLKKLYDSPPEMMVNPIFQGHCLEAIGKIEGGAGCEYFKEMLRRGPDERVQAKLNDLIKIYCQ
;
A
#
# COMPACT_ATOMS: atom_id res chain seq x y z
N MET A 1 16.64 33.28 82.24
CA MET A 1 16.62 31.82 81.99
C MET A 1 15.49 31.54 81.01
N THR A 2 15.82 31.35 79.74
CA THR A 2 14.86 31.10 78.66
C THR A 2 15.46 30.03 77.76
N GLU A 3 14.91 28.82 77.83
CA GLU A 3 15.20 27.71 76.93
C GLU A 3 14.58 27.94 75.53
N PRO A 4 15.28 27.61 74.45
CA PRO A 4 14.72 27.58 73.10
C PRO A 4 14.10 26.21 72.77
N ARG A 5 12.89 26.21 72.21
CA ARG A 5 12.21 25.01 71.66
C ARG A 5 12.72 24.69 70.25
N SER A 6 13.09 23.44 70.01
CA SER A 6 13.52 22.90 68.72
C SER A 6 12.35 22.63 67.74
N PRO A 7 12.46 22.95 66.43
CA PRO A 7 11.41 22.71 65.45
C PRO A 7 11.79 21.58 64.48
N HIS A 8 11.80 20.31 64.91
CA HIS A 8 11.99 19.20 63.97
C HIS A 8 11.14 17.99 64.33
N ARG A 9 9.86 18.00 63.93
CA ARG A 9 9.02 16.77 63.91
C ARG A 9 7.69 16.93 63.15
N ARG A 10 7.68 17.43 61.91
CA ARG A 10 6.45 17.44 61.07
C ARG A 10 6.63 17.12 59.57
N GLY A 11 7.83 16.70 59.12
CA GLY A 11 8.10 16.51 57.69
C GLY A 11 7.97 15.09 57.13
N PHE A 12 8.01 14.04 57.97
CA PHE A 12 8.22 12.67 57.48
C PHE A 12 6.94 11.87 57.17
N SER A 13 5.79 12.26 57.71
CA SER A 13 4.52 11.53 57.52
C SER A 13 3.79 11.87 56.21
N ALA A 14 4.01 13.05 55.63
CA ALA A 14 3.33 13.46 54.39
C ALA A 14 3.91 12.81 53.13
N LEU A 15 5.22 12.51 53.10
CA LEU A 15 5.89 11.91 51.94
C LEU A 15 5.58 10.41 51.78
N PHE A 16 5.37 9.68 52.88
CA PHE A 16 5.00 8.27 52.83
C PHE A 16 3.57 8.04 52.33
N GLY A 17 2.63 8.92 52.67
CA GLY A 17 1.25 8.85 52.19
C GLY A 17 1.15 9.03 50.66
N LEU A 18 1.83 10.03 50.11
CA LEU A 18 1.85 10.32 48.67
C LEU A 18 2.47 9.17 47.84
N ALA A 19 3.54 8.54 48.32
CA ALA A 19 4.16 7.40 47.65
C ALA A 19 3.23 6.16 47.60
N LEU A 20 2.45 5.92 48.67
CA LEU A 20 1.50 4.81 48.73
C LEU A 20 0.30 5.03 47.80
N PHE A 21 -0.23 6.26 47.71
CA PHE A 21 -1.29 6.60 46.75
C PHE A 21 -0.81 6.54 45.29
N ALA A 22 0.43 6.94 45.00
CA ALA A 22 1.01 6.82 43.67
C ALA A 22 1.20 5.35 43.26
N ALA A 23 1.67 4.50 44.17
CA ALA A 23 1.82 3.06 43.93
C ALA A 23 0.47 2.36 43.73
N LEU A 24 -0.54 2.70 44.54
CA LEU A 24 -1.91 2.17 44.37
C LEU A 24 -2.56 2.68 43.08
N GLY A 25 -2.35 3.94 42.70
CA GLY A 25 -2.81 4.52 41.45
C GLY A 25 -2.20 3.85 40.21
N ALA A 26 -0.88 3.61 40.23
CA ALA A 26 -0.19 2.89 39.15
C ALA A 26 -0.64 1.43 39.03
N SER A 27 -0.82 0.74 40.17
CA SER A 27 -1.34 -0.63 40.20
C SER A 27 -2.77 -0.70 39.67
N TRP A 28 -3.64 0.25 40.04
CA TRP A 28 -5.01 0.34 39.53
C TRP A 28 -5.02 0.62 38.02
N TRP A 29 -4.16 1.51 37.55
CA TRP A 29 -4.06 1.85 36.13
C TRP A 29 -3.64 0.63 35.29
N ASN A 30 -2.64 -0.13 35.75
CA ASN A 30 -2.20 -1.36 35.09
C ASN A 30 -3.28 -2.46 35.10
N LEU A 31 -4.03 -2.60 36.20
CA LEU A 31 -5.16 -3.52 36.27
C LEU A 31 -6.27 -3.12 35.29
N ARG A 32 -6.60 -1.84 35.19
CA ARG A 32 -7.60 -1.33 34.24
C ARG A 32 -7.16 -1.54 32.79
N ALA A 33 -5.90 -1.25 32.48
CA ALA A 33 -5.33 -1.50 31.15
C ALA A 33 -5.35 -3.00 30.81
N GLY A 34 -5.05 -3.86 31.79
CA GLY A 34 -5.17 -5.31 31.69
C GLY A 34 -6.60 -5.76 31.38
N ILE A 35 -7.59 -5.27 32.14
CA ILE A 35 -9.01 -5.58 31.94
C ILE A 35 -9.49 -5.12 30.56
N THR A 36 -9.14 -3.91 30.12
CA THR A 36 -9.52 -3.42 28.78
C THR A 36 -8.87 -4.23 27.67
N SER A 37 -7.62 -4.66 27.86
CA SER A 37 -6.93 -5.52 26.88
C SER A 37 -7.54 -6.92 26.81
N LEU A 38 -8.02 -7.44 27.96
CA LEU A 38 -8.71 -8.72 28.03
C LEU A 38 -10.08 -8.60 27.37
N GLN A 39 -10.89 -7.59 27.68
CA GLN A 39 -12.18 -7.34 27.01
C GLN A 39 -12.02 -7.23 25.50
N ALA A 40 -11.03 -6.46 25.01
CA ALA A 40 -10.76 -6.37 23.57
C ALA A 40 -10.40 -7.73 22.95
N ARG A 41 -9.68 -8.60 23.68
CA ARG A 41 -9.39 -9.97 23.22
C ARG A 41 -10.63 -10.86 23.26
N THR A 42 -11.47 -10.75 24.28
CA THR A 42 -12.72 -11.52 24.40
C THR A 42 -13.69 -11.12 23.29
N ASP A 43 -13.88 -9.82 23.04
CA ASP A 43 -14.72 -9.31 21.94
C ASP A 43 -14.19 -9.75 20.57
N ALA A 44 -12.86 -9.77 20.40
CA ALA A 44 -12.24 -10.27 19.18
C ALA A 44 -12.45 -11.78 18.99
N LEU A 45 -12.38 -12.57 20.07
CA LEU A 45 -12.64 -14.01 20.06
C LEU A 45 -14.12 -14.33 19.86
N GLU A 46 -15.03 -13.56 20.45
CA GLU A 46 -16.47 -13.74 20.25
C GLU A 46 -16.86 -13.43 18.81
N LYS A 47 -16.30 -12.35 18.23
CA LYS A 47 -16.46 -12.06 16.79
C LYS A 47 -15.88 -13.15 15.90
N SER A 48 -14.73 -13.73 16.26
CA SER A 48 -14.15 -14.83 15.47
C SER A 48 -15.01 -16.09 15.55
N LEU A 49 -15.56 -16.42 16.73
CA LEU A 49 -16.49 -17.53 16.93
C LEU A 49 -17.78 -17.33 16.14
N GLN A 50 -18.39 -16.13 16.19
CA GLN A 50 -19.58 -15.82 15.39
C GLN A 50 -19.31 -15.91 13.88
N GLY A 51 -18.11 -15.52 13.43
CA GLY A 51 -17.69 -15.67 12.04
C GLY A 51 -17.54 -17.13 11.63
N VAL A 52 -16.95 -17.95 12.49
CA VAL A 52 -16.83 -19.41 12.27
C VAL A 52 -18.21 -20.07 12.30
N GLU A 53 -19.10 -19.71 13.23
CA GLU A 53 -20.47 -20.21 13.28
C GLU A 53 -21.27 -19.87 12.03
N ARG A 54 -21.16 -18.64 11.52
CA ARG A 54 -21.78 -18.23 10.25
C ARG A 54 -21.22 -18.98 9.06
N ALA A 55 -19.90 -19.13 8.97
CA ALA A 55 -19.27 -19.96 7.95
C ALA A 55 -19.78 -21.41 8.05
N VAL A 56 -19.84 -21.99 9.25
CA VAL A 56 -20.38 -23.34 9.49
C VAL A 56 -21.87 -23.45 9.15
N GLN A 57 -22.67 -22.40 9.37
CA GLN A 57 -24.08 -22.36 8.99
C GLN A 57 -24.25 -22.31 7.46
N LEU A 58 -23.43 -21.53 6.75
CA LEU A 58 -23.34 -21.56 5.29
C LEU A 58 -22.97 -22.97 4.79
N PHE A 59 -21.95 -23.60 5.39
CA PHE A 59 -21.57 -24.98 5.11
C PHE A 59 -22.67 -26.01 5.40
N ARG A 60 -23.44 -25.83 6.48
CA ARG A 60 -24.53 -26.75 6.84
C ARG A 60 -25.73 -26.60 5.91
N PHE A 61 -26.01 -25.39 5.42
CA PHE A 61 -26.99 -25.16 4.37
C PHE A 61 -26.59 -25.90 3.08
N GLU A 62 -25.29 -25.96 2.77
CA GLU A 62 -24.75 -26.63 1.59
C GLU A 62 -24.66 -28.17 1.70
N ARG A 63 -24.47 -28.73 2.89
CA ARG A 63 -24.52 -30.22 3.06
C ARG A 63 -25.90 -30.82 2.74
N GLY A 64 -26.95 -30.00 2.71
CA GLY A 64 -28.29 -30.40 2.28
C GLY A 64 -28.50 -30.39 0.76
N SER A 65 -27.59 -29.80 -0.02
CA SER A 65 -27.65 -29.72 -1.48
C SER A 65 -26.49 -30.48 -2.12
N GLU A 66 -26.78 -31.60 -2.76
CA GLU A 66 -25.79 -32.47 -3.40
C GLU A 66 -24.92 -31.70 -4.42
N GLY A 67 -23.64 -31.47 -4.08
CA GLY A 67 -22.56 -31.24 -5.06
C GLY A 67 -22.27 -29.81 -5.51
N LEU A 68 -22.93 -28.77 -4.98
CA LEU A 68 -22.74 -27.38 -5.47
C LEU A 68 -21.83 -26.48 -4.60
N GLY A 69 -21.31 -26.93 -3.46
CA GLY A 69 -20.73 -26.07 -2.40
C GLY A 69 -19.79 -24.93 -2.86
N VAL A 70 -18.60 -25.25 -3.38
CA VAL A 70 -17.63 -24.21 -3.78
C VAL A 70 -18.15 -23.35 -4.95
N THR A 71 -18.86 -23.97 -5.89
CA THR A 71 -19.46 -23.27 -7.04
C THR A 71 -20.54 -22.30 -6.59
N ALA A 72 -21.39 -22.68 -5.62
CA ALA A 72 -22.44 -21.83 -5.07
C ALA A 72 -21.84 -20.63 -4.32
N LEU A 73 -20.80 -20.85 -3.50
CA LEU A 73 -20.06 -19.78 -2.85
C LEU A 73 -19.45 -18.80 -3.87
N LEU A 74 -18.90 -19.33 -4.98
CA LEU A 74 -18.36 -18.52 -6.06
C LEU A 74 -19.44 -17.70 -6.80
N GLU A 75 -20.63 -18.26 -7.04
CA GLU A 75 -21.75 -17.52 -7.61
C GLU A 75 -22.24 -16.40 -6.67
N GLN A 76 -22.33 -16.68 -5.37
CA GLN A 76 -22.64 -15.65 -4.37
C GLN A 76 -21.57 -14.56 -4.36
N LEU A 77 -20.29 -14.94 -4.39
CA LEU A 77 -19.19 -13.98 -4.44
C LEU A 77 -19.25 -13.12 -5.71
N ARG A 78 -19.58 -13.72 -6.86
CA ARG A 78 -19.78 -13.00 -8.13
C ARG A 78 -20.94 -12.00 -8.05
N HIS A 79 -21.98 -12.29 -7.27
CA HIS A 79 -23.10 -11.39 -7.05
C HIS A 79 -22.76 -10.24 -6.08
N TRP A 80 -22.20 -10.55 -4.91
CA TRP A 80 -22.02 -9.57 -3.83
C TRP A 80 -20.76 -8.70 -3.99
N ALA A 81 -19.65 -9.26 -4.47
CA ALA A 81 -18.39 -8.51 -4.55
C ALA A 81 -18.46 -7.24 -5.40
N PRO A 82 -19.09 -7.22 -6.59
CA PRO A 82 -19.19 -6.02 -7.41
C PRO A 82 -19.96 -4.88 -6.71
N LEU A 83 -20.92 -5.19 -5.83
CA LEU A 83 -21.71 -4.18 -5.12
C LEU A 83 -20.84 -3.28 -4.23
N LEU A 84 -19.67 -3.74 -3.79
CA LEU A 84 -18.71 -2.92 -3.04
C LEU A 84 -18.05 -1.82 -3.87
N SER A 85 -17.97 -2.02 -5.19
CA SER A 85 -17.33 -1.06 -6.11
C SER A 85 -18.33 -0.15 -6.83
N LEU A 86 -19.62 -0.48 -6.80
CA LEU A 86 -20.66 0.30 -7.50
C LEU A 86 -20.95 1.61 -6.78
N SER A 87 -20.89 2.72 -7.52
CA SER A 87 -21.25 4.05 -7.00
C SER A 87 -22.73 4.18 -6.63
N THR A 88 -23.58 3.28 -7.13
CA THR A 88 -25.02 3.24 -6.86
C THR A 88 -25.38 2.49 -5.58
N THR A 89 -24.43 1.79 -4.95
CA THR A 89 -24.69 1.07 -3.69
C THR A 89 -24.89 2.07 -2.55
N PRO A 90 -26.00 2.00 -1.80
CA PRO A 90 -26.23 2.90 -0.68
C PRO A 90 -25.12 2.79 0.37
N GLN A 91 -24.55 3.93 0.78
CA GLN A 91 -23.42 3.96 1.73
C GLN A 91 -23.70 3.22 3.04
N ARG A 92 -24.97 3.22 3.49
CA ARG A 92 -25.41 2.52 4.71
C ARG A 92 -25.40 0.98 4.58
N GLU A 93 -25.44 0.45 3.36
CA GLU A 93 -25.48 -0.99 3.07
C GLU A 93 -24.08 -1.58 2.85
N ILE A 94 -23.10 -0.74 2.49
CA ILE A 94 -21.71 -1.15 2.24
C ILE A 94 -21.12 -1.99 3.38
N PRO A 95 -21.27 -1.65 4.68
CA PRO A 95 -20.71 -2.47 5.75
C PRO A 95 -21.27 -3.90 5.80
N ALA A 96 -22.58 -4.07 5.56
CA ALA A 96 -23.22 -5.38 5.57
C ALA A 96 -22.83 -6.22 4.35
N ILE A 97 -22.70 -5.59 3.19
CA ILE A 97 -22.20 -6.24 1.97
C ILE A 97 -20.75 -6.69 2.17
N GLN A 98 -19.92 -5.83 2.77
CA GLN A 98 -18.52 -6.16 3.04
C GLN A 98 -18.42 -7.37 3.97
N GLU A 99 -19.19 -7.38 5.07
CA GLU A 99 -19.26 -8.50 5.98
C GLU A 99 -19.69 -9.79 5.28
N THR A 100 -20.69 -9.72 4.39
CA THR A 100 -21.15 -10.87 3.60
C THR A 100 -20.04 -11.42 2.69
N VAL A 101 -19.32 -10.55 2.00
CA VAL A 101 -18.22 -10.94 1.10
C VAL A 101 -17.05 -11.55 1.89
N GLU A 102 -16.74 -10.98 3.07
CA GLU A 102 -15.73 -11.53 3.97
C GLU A 102 -16.13 -12.91 4.49
N ASP A 103 -17.40 -13.12 4.86
CA ASP A 103 -17.91 -14.41 5.33
C ASP A 103 -17.89 -15.47 4.21
N LEU A 104 -18.25 -15.11 2.97
CA LEU A 104 -18.11 -15.99 1.80
C LEU A 104 -16.65 -16.38 1.56
N THR A 105 -15.73 -15.42 1.69
CA THR A 105 -14.29 -15.67 1.52
C THR A 105 -13.77 -16.61 2.61
N LYS A 106 -14.16 -16.40 3.88
CA LYS A 106 -13.83 -17.31 5.00
C LYS A 106 -14.42 -18.70 4.81
N ALA A 107 -15.64 -18.80 4.26
CA ALA A 107 -16.24 -20.08 3.94
C ALA A 107 -15.39 -20.83 2.90
N LEU A 108 -14.98 -20.18 1.81
CA LEU A 108 -14.07 -20.74 0.81
C LEU A 108 -12.73 -21.18 1.42
N GLU A 109 -12.16 -20.38 2.33
CA GLU A 109 -10.94 -20.72 3.06
C GLU A 109 -11.10 -21.97 3.94
N ALA A 110 -12.25 -22.11 4.61
CA ALA A 110 -12.56 -23.25 5.47
C ALA A 110 -12.83 -24.55 4.70
N VAL A 111 -13.16 -24.48 3.40
CA VAL A 111 -13.15 -25.67 2.52
C VAL A 111 -11.72 -26.21 2.40
N GLY A 112 -10.73 -25.31 2.43
CA GLY A 112 -9.33 -25.66 2.34
C GLY A 112 -8.91 -26.08 0.93
N PRO A 113 -7.95 -27.01 0.80
CA PRO A 113 -7.35 -27.39 -0.49
C PRO A 113 -8.35 -27.85 -1.56
N ASP A 114 -9.50 -28.40 -1.15
CA ASP A 114 -10.53 -28.90 -2.06
C ASP A 114 -11.23 -27.78 -2.85
N ALA A 115 -11.25 -26.54 -2.33
CA ALA A 115 -11.78 -25.38 -3.07
C ALA A 115 -10.82 -24.87 -4.16
N LEU A 116 -9.53 -25.19 -4.06
CA LEU A 116 -8.50 -24.57 -4.87
C LEU A 116 -8.70 -24.78 -6.39
N PRO A 117 -9.03 -25.98 -6.90
CA PRO A 117 -9.26 -26.17 -8.34
C PRO A 117 -10.39 -25.29 -8.87
N ALA A 118 -11.49 -25.17 -8.13
CA ALA A 118 -12.63 -24.35 -8.52
C ALA A 118 -12.32 -22.85 -8.46
N LEU A 119 -11.57 -22.39 -7.45
CA LEU A 119 -11.11 -21.01 -7.34
C LEU A 119 -10.20 -20.61 -8.51
N LEU A 120 -9.23 -21.46 -8.85
CA LEU A 120 -8.31 -21.21 -9.97
C LEU A 120 -9.05 -21.24 -11.31
N ALA A 121 -9.98 -22.18 -11.50
CA ALA A 121 -10.82 -22.23 -12.69
C ALA A 121 -11.70 -20.98 -12.82
N ALA A 122 -12.30 -20.52 -11.72
CA ALA A 122 -13.10 -19.29 -11.71
C ALA A 122 -12.25 -18.04 -11.96
N PHE A 123 -11.02 -18.00 -11.44
CA PHE A 123 -10.08 -16.90 -11.69
C PHE A 123 -9.71 -16.80 -13.18
N GLN A 124 -9.36 -17.93 -13.79
CA GLN A 124 -9.00 -18.01 -15.21
C GLN A 124 -10.19 -17.79 -16.14
N GLY A 125 -11.37 -18.27 -15.75
CA GLY A 125 -12.61 -18.14 -16.52
C GLY A 125 -13.38 -16.83 -16.32
N ALA A 126 -12.96 -15.99 -15.37
CA ALA A 126 -13.61 -14.72 -15.09
C ALA A 126 -13.59 -13.80 -16.32
N ARG A 127 -14.67 -13.06 -16.53
CA ARG A 127 -14.79 -12.07 -17.61
C ARG A 127 -13.94 -10.82 -17.32
N ALA A 128 -13.76 -9.97 -18.33
CA ALA A 128 -12.95 -8.74 -18.18
C ALA A 128 -13.55 -7.73 -17.18
N ASP A 129 -14.87 -7.76 -16.99
CA ASP A 129 -15.64 -6.93 -16.05
C ASP A 129 -15.70 -7.52 -14.62
N GLU A 130 -15.18 -8.74 -14.41
CA GLU A 130 -15.26 -9.47 -13.14
C GLU A 130 -13.99 -9.29 -12.28
N ASP A 131 -13.41 -8.10 -12.30
CA ASP A 131 -12.23 -7.77 -11.51
C ASP A 131 -12.46 -7.95 -10.01
N ASP A 132 -13.64 -7.61 -9.51
CA ASP A 132 -13.92 -7.75 -8.08
C ASP A 132 -13.96 -9.22 -7.64
N LEU A 133 -14.51 -10.12 -8.45
CA LEU A 133 -14.41 -11.57 -8.21
C LEU A 133 -12.93 -12.02 -8.15
N ARG A 134 -12.12 -11.59 -9.13
CA ARG A 134 -10.68 -11.92 -9.16
C ARG A 134 -9.95 -11.44 -7.90
N LYS A 135 -10.22 -10.22 -7.44
CA LYS A 135 -9.58 -9.69 -6.21
C LYS A 135 -9.84 -10.56 -5.00
N TRP A 136 -11.08 -11.00 -4.81
CA TRP A 136 -11.44 -11.84 -3.67
C TRP A 136 -10.87 -13.26 -3.78
N ILE A 137 -10.83 -13.84 -4.99
CA ILE A 137 -10.14 -15.10 -5.21
C ILE A 137 -8.64 -14.96 -4.88
N LEU A 138 -7.98 -13.89 -5.33
CA LEU A 138 -6.57 -13.60 -5.03
C LEU A 138 -6.30 -13.39 -3.53
N THR A 139 -7.30 -12.93 -2.77
CA THR A 139 -7.23 -12.84 -1.31
C THR A 139 -7.34 -14.22 -0.65
N ALA A 140 -8.22 -15.09 -1.14
CA ALA A 140 -8.50 -16.41 -0.56
C ALA A 140 -7.38 -17.43 -0.84
N VAL A 141 -6.91 -17.51 -2.09
CA VAL A 141 -5.95 -18.54 -2.54
C VAL A 141 -4.69 -18.62 -1.65
N PRO A 142 -3.96 -17.53 -1.32
CA PRO A 142 -2.76 -17.62 -0.48
C PRO A 142 -3.03 -18.03 0.97
N ARG A 143 -4.29 -17.94 1.43
CA ARG A 143 -4.71 -18.41 2.76
C ARG A 143 -5.00 -19.92 2.76
N ILE A 144 -5.41 -20.47 1.61
CA ILE A 144 -5.62 -21.90 1.40
C ILE A 144 -4.30 -22.62 1.06
N ASP A 145 -3.56 -22.10 0.08
CA ASP A 145 -2.25 -22.60 -0.35
C ASP A 145 -1.31 -21.41 -0.59
N ARG A 146 -0.44 -21.17 0.38
CA ARG A 146 0.50 -20.04 0.36
C ARG A 146 1.43 -20.07 -0.84
N THR A 147 1.96 -21.24 -1.20
CA THR A 147 2.95 -21.34 -2.29
C THR A 147 2.31 -21.01 -3.62
N ARG A 148 1.16 -21.62 -3.92
CA ARG A 148 0.42 -21.35 -5.17
C ARG A 148 -0.15 -19.94 -5.20
N GLY A 149 -0.66 -19.44 -4.07
CA GLY A 149 -1.17 -18.07 -3.98
C GLY A 149 -0.10 -17.02 -4.23
N LEU A 150 1.10 -17.17 -3.65
CA LEU A 150 2.21 -16.25 -3.91
C LEU A 150 2.66 -16.28 -5.38
N ALA A 151 2.68 -17.46 -6.01
CA ALA A 151 3.00 -17.59 -7.43
C ALA A 151 1.95 -16.91 -8.31
N LEU A 152 0.66 -17.16 -8.04
CA LEU A 152 -0.44 -16.53 -8.78
C LEU A 152 -0.41 -14.99 -8.66
N LEU A 153 -0.15 -14.47 -7.46
CA LEU A 153 -0.02 -13.03 -7.25
C LEU A 153 1.16 -12.46 -8.03
N GLU A 154 2.30 -13.16 -8.08
CA GLU A 154 3.47 -12.75 -8.87
C GLU A 154 3.14 -12.68 -10.37
N ASP A 155 2.48 -13.70 -10.91
CA ASP A 155 2.05 -13.73 -12.31
C ASP A 155 1.10 -12.56 -12.64
N CYS A 156 0.19 -12.25 -11.70
CA CYS A 156 -0.71 -11.11 -11.81
C CYS A 156 0.05 -9.78 -11.79
N VAL A 157 1.01 -9.58 -10.88
CA VAL A 157 1.82 -8.35 -10.85
C VAL A 157 2.60 -8.17 -12.13
N ARG A 158 3.20 -9.24 -12.67
CA ARG A 158 3.93 -9.23 -13.94
C ARG A 158 3.04 -9.04 -15.17
N GLY A 159 1.72 -9.21 -15.03
CA GLY A 159 0.76 -9.04 -16.13
C GLY A 159 0.96 -10.07 -17.25
N LEU A 160 1.32 -11.31 -16.89
CA LEU A 160 1.60 -12.38 -17.86
C LEU A 160 0.33 -12.99 -18.49
N ASP A 161 -0.85 -12.50 -18.10
CA ASP A 161 -2.15 -12.89 -18.66
C ASP A 161 -2.91 -11.65 -19.15
N ARG A 162 -3.43 -11.74 -20.38
CA ARG A 162 -4.20 -10.68 -21.05
C ARG A 162 -5.46 -10.29 -20.30
N ALA A 163 -6.04 -11.22 -19.54
CA ALA A 163 -7.25 -11.01 -18.77
C ALA A 163 -7.01 -10.18 -17.49
N ILE A 164 -5.74 -9.96 -17.11
CA ILE A 164 -5.36 -9.25 -15.89
C ILE A 164 -5.38 -7.74 -16.15
N SER A 165 -6.38 -7.07 -15.59
CA SER A 165 -6.49 -5.62 -15.68
C SER A 165 -5.40 -4.94 -14.83
N PRO A 166 -5.06 -3.66 -15.12
CA PRO A 166 -4.16 -2.88 -14.25
C PRO A 166 -4.62 -2.82 -12.79
N ARG A 167 -5.94 -2.89 -12.50
CA ARG A 167 -6.47 -2.91 -11.12
C ARG A 167 -6.09 -4.18 -10.40
N ILE A 168 -6.15 -5.33 -11.09
CA ILE A 168 -5.74 -6.61 -10.53
C ILE A 168 -4.23 -6.65 -10.29
N ARG A 169 -3.41 -6.09 -11.18
CA ARG A 169 -1.95 -5.99 -10.96
C ARG A 169 -1.63 -5.23 -9.68
N VAL A 170 -2.25 -4.05 -9.49
CA VAL A 170 -2.05 -3.22 -8.27
C VAL A 170 -2.58 -3.91 -7.02
N HIS A 171 -3.76 -4.54 -7.08
CA HIS A 171 -4.30 -5.32 -5.96
C HIS A 171 -3.36 -6.46 -5.55
N SER A 172 -2.87 -7.21 -6.53
CA SER A 172 -1.94 -8.33 -6.31
C SER A 172 -0.63 -7.86 -5.68
N ALA A 173 -0.13 -6.70 -6.10
CA ALA A 173 1.06 -6.09 -5.51
C ALA A 173 0.84 -5.66 -4.06
N ASN A 174 -0.33 -5.10 -3.72
CA ASN A 174 -0.67 -4.79 -2.32
C ASN A 174 -0.72 -6.06 -1.46
N LEU A 175 -1.38 -7.13 -1.94
CA LEU A 175 -1.41 -8.42 -1.23
C LEU A 175 0.00 -9.00 -1.05
N LEU A 176 0.86 -8.94 -2.07
CA LEU A 176 2.24 -9.38 -1.95
C LEU A 176 3.05 -8.52 -0.97
N LEU A 177 2.79 -7.22 -0.87
CA LEU A 177 3.46 -6.35 0.09
C LEU A 177 3.19 -6.82 1.52
N GLU A 178 1.96 -7.21 1.81
CA GLU A 178 1.53 -7.73 3.11
C GLU A 178 2.07 -9.15 3.38
N LEU A 179 2.10 -10.01 2.35
CA LEU A 179 2.42 -11.43 2.51
C LEU A 179 3.91 -11.75 2.39
N ASP A 180 4.62 -11.10 1.46
CA ASP A 180 6.03 -11.36 1.12
C ASP A 180 6.67 -10.10 0.47
N LYS A 181 6.93 -9.11 1.32
CA LYS A 181 7.53 -7.82 0.96
C LYS A 181 8.85 -7.95 0.17
N VAL A 182 9.69 -8.94 0.51
CA VAL A 182 10.98 -9.16 -0.15
C VAL A 182 10.76 -9.65 -1.59
N ARG A 183 9.86 -10.60 -1.79
CA ARG A 183 9.47 -11.07 -3.13
C ARG A 183 8.93 -9.93 -3.98
N LEU A 184 8.04 -9.11 -3.43
CA LEU A 184 7.51 -7.95 -4.15
C LEU A 184 8.62 -6.97 -4.55
N GLY A 185 9.54 -6.68 -3.64
CA GLY A 185 10.67 -5.79 -3.91
C GLY A 185 11.49 -6.25 -5.12
N LYS A 186 11.77 -7.55 -5.19
CA LYS A 186 12.45 -8.13 -6.36
C LYS A 186 11.64 -7.96 -7.65
N ILE A 187 10.35 -8.31 -7.63
CA ILE A 187 9.48 -8.25 -8.81
C ILE A 187 9.35 -6.80 -9.31
N LEU A 188 9.05 -5.85 -8.43
CA LEU A 188 8.91 -4.44 -8.80
C LEU A 188 10.26 -3.85 -9.24
N GLY A 189 11.36 -4.20 -8.57
CA GLY A 189 12.70 -3.76 -8.95
C GLY A 189 13.12 -4.22 -10.36
N GLU A 190 12.65 -5.39 -10.80
CA GLU A 190 12.76 -5.87 -12.18
C GLU A 190 11.80 -5.10 -13.10
N LEU A 191 10.50 -5.05 -12.75
CA LEU A 191 9.44 -4.47 -13.57
C LEU A 191 9.70 -3.01 -13.93
N LEU A 192 10.17 -2.20 -12.97
CA LEU A 192 10.51 -0.79 -13.19
C LEU A 192 11.64 -0.58 -14.20
N THR A 193 12.40 -1.62 -14.57
CA THR A 193 13.47 -1.51 -15.58
C THR A 193 12.94 -1.62 -17.01
N TYR A 194 11.90 -2.42 -17.24
CA TYR A 194 11.42 -2.77 -18.57
C TYR A 194 9.98 -2.34 -18.86
N GLU A 195 9.19 -1.91 -17.87
CA GLU A 195 7.85 -1.34 -18.09
C GLU A 195 7.84 0.19 -17.94
N SER A 196 6.82 0.81 -18.52
CA SER A 196 6.43 2.20 -18.33
C SER A 196 4.90 2.35 -18.42
N ALA A 197 4.41 3.58 -18.24
CA ALA A 197 3.01 3.92 -18.48
C ALA A 197 2.53 3.53 -19.90
N SER A 198 3.46 3.54 -20.89
CA SER A 198 3.18 3.13 -22.27
C SER A 198 3.18 1.60 -22.48
N GLY A 199 3.55 0.82 -21.46
CA GLY A 199 3.59 -0.64 -21.50
C GLY A 199 5.00 -1.21 -21.41
N VAL A 200 5.17 -2.44 -21.90
CA VAL A 200 6.41 -3.20 -21.82
C VAL A 200 7.38 -2.82 -22.94
N ASP A 201 8.59 -2.43 -22.59
CA ASP A 201 9.72 -2.24 -23.49
C ASP A 201 10.42 -3.59 -23.76
N SER A 202 10.10 -4.18 -24.92
CA SER A 202 10.67 -5.45 -25.37
C SER A 202 12.20 -5.48 -25.49
N THR A 203 12.84 -4.31 -25.67
CA THR A 203 14.31 -4.21 -25.78
C THR A 203 14.98 -4.37 -24.43
N ARG A 204 14.28 -4.04 -23.33
CA ARG A 204 14.75 -4.12 -21.95
C ARG A 204 14.30 -5.38 -21.22
N LEU A 205 13.37 -6.14 -21.82
CA LEU A 205 12.91 -7.40 -21.26
C LEU A 205 14.07 -8.41 -21.14
N PRO A 206 14.27 -9.02 -19.96
CA PRO A 206 15.14 -10.17 -19.79
C PRO A 206 14.76 -11.33 -20.73
N HIS A 207 15.73 -12.12 -21.17
CA HIS A 207 15.53 -13.19 -22.15
C HIS A 207 14.39 -14.15 -21.79
N GLY A 208 14.37 -14.67 -20.56
CA GLY A 208 13.32 -15.60 -20.12
C GLY A 208 11.91 -14.98 -20.09
N LEU A 209 11.80 -13.69 -19.75
CA LEU A 209 10.51 -12.99 -19.80
C LEU A 209 10.09 -12.71 -21.25
N ARG A 210 11.04 -12.43 -22.15
CA ARG A 210 10.72 -12.23 -23.57
C ARG A 210 10.02 -13.45 -24.18
N GLU A 211 10.47 -14.66 -23.83
CA GLU A 211 9.81 -15.90 -24.25
C GLU A 211 8.40 -16.04 -23.66
N ALA A 212 8.22 -15.76 -22.37
CA ALA A 212 6.92 -15.81 -21.72
C ALA A 212 5.92 -14.81 -22.35
N PHE A 213 6.35 -13.57 -22.59
CA PHE A 213 5.54 -12.55 -23.25
C PHE A 213 5.20 -12.92 -24.70
N ALA A 214 6.15 -13.49 -25.44
CA ALA A 214 5.93 -13.98 -26.80
C ALA A 214 4.91 -15.14 -26.83
N ALA A 215 5.03 -16.10 -25.91
CA ALA A 215 4.11 -17.23 -25.78
C ALA A 215 2.68 -16.77 -25.45
N ALA A 216 2.54 -15.80 -24.54
CA ALA A 216 1.25 -15.18 -24.19
C ALA A 216 0.72 -14.23 -25.28
N LYS A 217 1.50 -13.98 -26.33
CA LYS A 217 1.22 -13.04 -27.42
C LYS A 217 0.84 -11.66 -26.91
N LEU A 218 1.27 -11.24 -25.72
CA LEU A 218 0.76 -10.04 -25.06
C LEU A 218 1.07 -8.79 -25.92
N PRO A 219 0.07 -7.99 -26.34
CA PRO A 219 0.36 -6.70 -26.92
C PRO A 219 1.02 -5.82 -25.84
N PRO A 220 1.81 -4.79 -26.22
CA PRO A 220 2.22 -3.77 -25.26
C PRO A 220 0.97 -3.09 -24.72
N GLN A 221 0.53 -3.50 -23.53
CA GLN A 221 -0.62 -2.93 -22.86
C GLN A 221 -0.17 -1.66 -22.13
N ARG A 222 -0.84 -0.54 -22.42
CA ARG A 222 -0.67 0.67 -21.60
C ARG A 222 -1.02 0.35 -20.16
N MET A 223 -0.23 0.88 -19.23
CA MET A 223 -0.50 0.75 -17.80
C MET A 223 -0.80 2.13 -17.22
N PRO A 224 -2.06 2.61 -17.29
CA PRO A 224 -2.44 3.95 -16.81
C PRO A 224 -2.29 4.14 -15.29
N MET A 225 -1.94 3.08 -14.55
CA MET A 225 -1.73 3.09 -13.11
C MET A 225 -0.28 2.71 -12.73
N PHE A 226 0.67 2.87 -13.65
CA PHE A 226 2.08 2.54 -13.41
C PHE A 226 2.69 3.28 -12.23
N PHE A 227 2.29 4.53 -12.00
CA PHE A 227 2.73 5.33 -10.87
C PHE A 227 2.44 4.65 -9.50
N ASN A 228 1.41 3.80 -9.38
CA ASN A 228 1.12 3.08 -8.12
C ASN A 228 2.25 2.11 -7.74
N PHE A 229 2.99 1.59 -8.72
CA PHE A 229 4.13 0.72 -8.45
C PHE A 229 5.33 1.44 -7.86
N ILE A 230 5.40 2.78 -8.01
CA ILE A 230 6.44 3.59 -7.38
C ILE A 230 6.28 3.57 -5.86
N ASP A 231 5.08 3.90 -5.37
CA ASP A 231 4.79 3.92 -3.94
C ASP A 231 4.91 2.53 -3.33
N LEU A 232 4.42 1.50 -4.04
CA LEU A 232 4.55 0.10 -3.61
C LEU A 232 6.02 -0.33 -3.54
N PHE A 233 6.85 0.03 -4.52
CA PHE A 233 8.26 -0.33 -4.51
C PHE A 233 9.01 0.33 -3.36
N VAL A 234 8.74 1.60 -3.07
CA VAL A 234 9.28 2.28 -1.88
C VAL A 234 8.85 1.57 -0.60
N ALA A 235 7.58 1.18 -0.51
CA ALA A 235 7.06 0.45 0.64
C ALA A 235 7.74 -0.91 0.84
N THR A 236 8.37 -1.50 -0.20
CA THR A 236 9.17 -2.72 -0.06
C THR A 236 10.49 -2.53 0.70
N GLY A 237 10.96 -1.30 0.88
CA GLY A 237 12.20 -1.01 1.59
C GLY A 237 13.44 -1.67 0.97
N ALA A 238 13.39 -1.99 -0.34
CA ALA A 238 14.54 -2.51 -1.07
C ALA A 238 15.73 -1.51 -0.98
N SER A 239 16.96 -2.03 -0.94
CA SER A 239 18.15 -1.21 -0.72
C SER A 239 18.49 -0.29 -1.89
N ASP A 240 18.02 -0.62 -3.09
CA ASP A 240 18.28 0.10 -4.34
C ASP A 240 17.11 1.00 -4.78
N VAL A 241 16.18 1.32 -3.87
CA VAL A 241 14.98 2.10 -4.19
C VAL A 241 15.35 3.44 -4.81
N ALA A 242 16.26 4.19 -4.22
CA ALA A 242 16.62 5.52 -4.72
C ALA A 242 17.21 5.46 -6.14
N GLU A 243 18.12 4.53 -6.40
CA GLU A 243 18.77 4.34 -7.70
C GLU A 243 17.75 3.98 -8.78
N LYS A 244 16.81 3.09 -8.46
CA LYS A 244 15.73 2.70 -9.37
C LYS A 244 14.76 3.85 -9.65
N LEU A 245 14.40 4.63 -8.63
CA LEU A 245 13.54 5.81 -8.83
C LEU A 245 14.24 6.88 -9.67
N ILE A 246 15.54 7.11 -9.49
CA ILE A 246 16.34 7.99 -10.33
C ILE A 246 16.35 7.49 -11.78
N MET A 247 16.57 6.19 -11.99
CA MET A 247 16.50 5.55 -13.31
C MET A 247 15.13 5.77 -13.96
N VAL A 248 14.04 5.49 -13.24
CA VAL A 248 12.66 5.68 -13.74
C VAL A 248 12.41 7.14 -14.10
N ALA A 249 12.68 8.08 -13.19
CA ALA A 249 12.46 9.51 -13.41
C ALA A 249 13.28 10.10 -14.57
N SER A 250 14.39 9.46 -14.94
CA SER A 250 15.27 9.90 -16.02
C SER A 250 14.86 9.37 -17.41
N ARG A 251 13.90 8.43 -17.49
CA ARG A 251 13.48 7.88 -18.78
C ARG A 251 12.37 8.75 -19.41
N PRO A 252 12.40 8.97 -20.74
CA PRO A 252 11.43 9.82 -21.42
C PRO A 252 10.08 9.13 -21.71
N ASP A 253 9.95 7.83 -21.47
CA ASP A 253 8.78 7.02 -21.86
C ASP A 253 7.70 6.89 -20.77
N HIS A 254 7.93 7.51 -19.61
CA HIS A 254 6.97 7.56 -18.51
C HIS A 254 6.06 8.78 -18.61
N ASP A 255 4.84 8.62 -18.10
CA ASP A 255 3.89 9.72 -17.98
C ASP A 255 4.26 10.68 -16.84
N LEU A 256 3.67 11.88 -16.86
CA LEU A 256 3.88 12.89 -15.84
C LEU A 256 3.57 12.37 -14.42
N ALA A 257 2.53 11.55 -14.26
CA ALA A 257 2.12 11.01 -12.96
C ALA A 257 3.20 10.10 -12.35
N THR A 258 3.81 9.23 -13.15
CA THR A 258 4.90 8.35 -12.71
C THR A 258 6.14 9.16 -12.32
N ILE A 259 6.50 10.16 -13.12
CA ILE A 259 7.66 11.01 -12.82
C ILE A 259 7.41 11.83 -11.55
N GLN A 260 6.20 12.37 -11.37
CA GLN A 260 5.79 13.06 -10.14
C GLN A 260 5.88 12.15 -8.90
N ALA A 261 5.41 10.90 -9.00
CA ALA A 261 5.53 9.92 -7.92
C ALA A 261 7.01 9.68 -7.57
N CYS A 262 7.89 9.52 -8.57
CA CYS A 262 9.33 9.36 -8.34
C CYS A 262 9.94 10.59 -7.66
N VAL A 263 9.65 11.80 -8.14
CA VAL A 263 10.15 13.06 -7.57
C VAL A 263 9.76 13.18 -6.10
N LYS A 264 8.48 12.93 -5.78
CA LYS A 264 7.96 12.97 -4.42
C LYS A 264 8.71 11.98 -3.52
N GLN A 265 8.79 10.72 -3.93
CA GLN A 265 9.42 9.67 -3.14
C GLN A 265 10.93 9.87 -2.96
N LEU A 266 11.64 10.36 -3.98
CA LEU A 266 13.06 10.73 -3.87
C LEU A 266 13.30 11.84 -2.85
N GLY A 267 12.38 12.80 -2.76
CA GLY A 267 12.38 13.84 -1.73
C GLY A 267 12.18 13.28 -0.32
N GLU A 268 11.19 12.38 -0.14
CA GLU A 268 10.94 11.72 1.17
C GLU A 268 12.11 10.85 1.62
N LEU A 269 12.76 10.14 0.69
CA LEU A 269 13.95 9.33 0.95
C LEU A 269 15.22 10.17 1.21
N ARG A 270 15.17 11.48 0.95
CA ARG A 270 16.30 12.42 1.09
C ARG A 270 17.57 11.96 0.36
N SER A 271 17.41 11.35 -0.82
CA SER A 271 18.56 10.81 -1.57
C SER A 271 19.39 11.93 -2.21
N ALA A 272 20.59 12.18 -1.68
CA ALA A 272 21.54 13.16 -2.22
C ALA A 272 21.87 12.92 -3.71
N HIS A 273 21.93 11.65 -4.13
CA HIS A 273 22.20 11.28 -5.52
C HIS A 273 21.12 11.76 -6.50
N ALA A 274 19.89 12.00 -6.03
CA ALA A 274 18.76 12.42 -6.85
C ALA A 274 18.80 13.89 -7.24
N VAL A 275 19.51 14.75 -6.47
CA VAL A 275 19.50 16.21 -6.63
C VAL A 275 19.78 16.63 -8.07
N LYS A 276 20.80 16.05 -8.71
CA LYS A 276 21.18 16.39 -10.08
C LYS A 276 20.04 16.12 -11.07
N VAL A 277 19.34 14.99 -10.90
CA VAL A 277 18.21 14.62 -11.75
C VAL A 277 17.00 15.50 -11.48
N LEU A 278 16.71 15.82 -10.21
CA LEU A 278 15.62 16.73 -9.83
C LEU A 278 15.82 18.13 -10.39
N LYS A 279 17.04 18.69 -10.32
CA LYS A 279 17.39 19.98 -10.92
C LYS A 279 17.20 19.96 -12.44
N LYS A 280 17.63 18.88 -13.10
CA LYS A 280 17.40 18.68 -14.54
C LYS A 280 15.91 18.60 -14.89
N LEU A 281 15.11 17.89 -14.11
CA LEU A 281 13.65 17.78 -14.31
C LEU A 281 12.93 19.11 -14.09
N TYR A 282 13.39 19.92 -13.13
CA TYR A 282 12.88 21.28 -12.93
C TYR A 282 13.13 22.17 -14.17
N ASP A 283 14.35 22.13 -14.71
CA ASP A 283 14.74 22.92 -15.89
C ASP A 283 14.13 22.38 -17.19
N SER A 284 13.82 21.08 -17.24
CA SER A 284 13.24 20.41 -18.41
C SER A 284 12.12 19.44 -18.00
N PRO A 285 10.92 19.97 -17.67
CA PRO A 285 9.79 19.13 -17.28
C PRO A 285 9.36 18.16 -18.40
N PRO A 286 8.83 16.98 -18.04
CA PRO A 286 8.21 16.08 -19.01
C PRO A 286 7.04 16.79 -19.72
N GLU A 287 6.80 16.41 -20.98
CA GLU A 287 5.76 16.96 -21.88
C GLU A 287 6.01 18.39 -22.43
N MET A 288 7.20 18.98 -22.23
CA MET A 288 7.64 20.28 -22.81
C MET A 288 6.74 21.50 -22.55
N MET A 289 5.68 21.36 -21.75
CA MET A 289 4.84 22.46 -21.29
C MET A 289 5.35 22.98 -19.94
N VAL A 290 5.31 24.31 -19.77
CA VAL A 290 5.58 24.93 -18.47
C VAL A 290 4.54 24.40 -17.47
N ASN A 291 5.00 23.64 -16.47
CA ASN A 291 4.15 23.03 -15.45
C ASN A 291 4.60 23.49 -14.05
N PRO A 292 4.05 24.62 -13.55
CA PRO A 292 4.40 25.17 -12.25
C PRO A 292 4.19 24.20 -11.08
N ILE A 293 3.20 23.31 -11.19
CA ILE A 293 2.89 22.31 -10.16
C ILE A 293 4.01 21.28 -10.09
N PHE A 294 4.42 20.74 -11.25
CA PHE A 294 5.55 19.81 -11.34
C PHE A 294 6.87 20.42 -10.84
N GLN A 295 7.15 21.66 -11.25
CA GLN A 295 8.32 22.41 -10.80
C GLN A 295 8.29 22.62 -9.28
N GLY A 296 7.12 22.92 -8.70
CA GLY A 296 6.94 23.00 -7.25
C GLY A 296 7.27 21.70 -6.53
N HIS A 297 6.90 20.55 -7.08
CA HIS A 297 7.28 19.23 -6.52
C HIS A 297 8.79 18.99 -6.58
N CYS A 298 9.45 19.36 -7.69
CA CYS A 298 10.90 19.25 -7.81
C CYS A 298 11.62 20.11 -6.77
N LEU A 299 11.19 21.36 -6.60
CA LEU A 299 11.76 22.29 -5.61
C LEU A 299 11.57 21.79 -4.18
N GLU A 300 10.39 21.26 -3.86
CA GLU A 300 10.15 20.68 -2.53
C GLU A 300 11.03 19.46 -2.26
N ALA A 301 11.18 18.57 -3.24
CA ALA A 301 12.07 17.42 -3.12
C ALA A 301 13.53 17.85 -2.93
N ILE A 302 14.01 18.83 -3.71
CA ILE A 302 15.35 19.40 -3.55
C ILE A 302 15.52 20.01 -2.16
N GLY A 303 14.53 20.76 -1.66
CA GLY A 303 14.57 21.32 -0.30
C GLY A 303 14.64 20.27 0.79
N LYS A 304 13.88 19.18 0.67
CA LYS A 304 13.94 18.04 1.62
C LYS A 304 15.31 17.35 1.63
N ILE A 305 16.00 17.30 0.48
CA ILE A 305 17.31 16.63 0.33
C ILE A 305 18.45 17.55 0.76
N GLU A 306 18.55 18.75 0.20
CA GLU A 306 19.69 19.66 0.40
C GLU A 306 19.54 20.53 1.66
N GLY A 307 18.31 20.71 2.18
CA GLY A 307 18.05 21.63 3.29
C GLY A 307 18.63 23.02 3.01
N GLY A 308 19.40 23.56 3.96
CA GLY A 308 20.05 24.86 3.80
C GLY A 308 21.10 24.93 2.68
N ALA A 309 21.70 23.80 2.28
CA ALA A 309 22.64 23.78 1.16
C ALA A 309 21.97 24.13 -0.19
N GLY A 310 20.65 23.95 -0.30
CA GLY A 310 19.86 24.31 -1.48
C GLY A 310 19.58 25.81 -1.62
N CYS A 311 19.92 26.62 -0.63
CA CYS A 311 19.52 28.04 -0.56
C CYS A 311 19.96 28.87 -1.78
N GLU A 312 21.22 28.72 -2.19
CA GLU A 312 21.74 29.45 -3.36
C GLU A 312 21.08 29.02 -4.66
N TYR A 313 20.72 27.73 -4.77
CA TYR A 313 19.94 27.24 -5.91
C TYR A 313 18.54 27.88 -5.95
N PHE A 314 17.84 27.98 -4.82
CA PHE A 314 16.50 28.60 -4.78
C PHE A 314 16.53 30.10 -5.11
N LYS A 315 17.50 30.84 -4.55
CA LYS A 315 17.68 32.27 -4.87
C LYS A 315 17.99 32.46 -6.35
N GLU A 316 18.81 31.59 -6.93
CA GLU A 316 19.13 31.64 -8.35
C GLU A 316 17.91 31.36 -9.23
N MET A 317 17.09 30.35 -8.90
CA MET A 317 15.85 30.09 -9.62
C MET A 317 14.86 31.25 -9.51
N LEU A 318 14.81 31.94 -8.35
CA LEU A 318 13.95 33.10 -8.14
C LEU A 318 14.36 34.28 -9.04
N ARG A 319 15.67 34.50 -9.21
CA ARG A 319 16.20 35.57 -10.09
C ARG A 319 15.88 35.37 -11.57
N ARG A 320 15.64 34.14 -12.00
CA ARG A 320 15.28 33.82 -13.40
C ARG A 320 13.86 34.29 -13.78
N GLY A 321 13.09 34.84 -12.84
CA GLY A 321 11.73 35.32 -13.07
C GLY A 321 10.77 34.19 -13.44
N PRO A 322 10.60 33.17 -12.59
CA PRO A 322 9.70 32.06 -12.87
C PRO A 322 8.23 32.50 -12.79
N ASP A 323 7.32 31.60 -13.17
CA ASP A 323 5.88 31.78 -12.97
C ASP A 323 5.52 32.13 -11.52
N GLU A 324 4.46 32.91 -11.31
CA GLU A 324 4.01 33.41 -10.00
C GLU A 324 3.85 32.29 -8.96
N ARG A 325 3.33 31.12 -9.36
CA ARG A 325 3.16 29.98 -8.44
C ARG A 325 4.49 29.40 -8.00
N VAL A 326 5.46 29.30 -8.91
CA VAL A 326 6.81 28.83 -8.61
C VAL A 326 7.55 29.87 -7.76
N GLN A 327 7.36 31.15 -8.04
CA GLN A 327 7.90 32.25 -7.26
C GLN A 327 7.43 32.20 -5.79
N ALA A 328 6.13 32.01 -5.57
CA ALA A 328 5.56 31.84 -4.23
C ALA A 328 6.20 30.64 -3.50
N LYS A 329 6.30 29.49 -4.16
CA LYS A 329 6.93 28.29 -3.59
C LYS A 329 8.42 28.50 -3.26
N LEU A 330 9.17 29.19 -4.12
CA LEU A 330 10.58 29.51 -3.88
C LEU A 330 10.75 30.42 -2.66
N ASN A 331 9.91 31.44 -2.51
CA ASN A 331 9.93 32.32 -1.34
C ASN A 331 9.67 31.55 -0.04
N ASP A 332 8.70 30.63 -0.04
CA ASP A 332 8.42 29.76 1.10
C ASP A 332 9.62 28.88 1.46
N LEU A 333 10.22 28.24 0.45
CA LEU A 333 11.38 27.36 0.65
C LEU A 333 12.61 28.14 1.14
N ILE A 334 12.85 29.35 0.62
CA ILE A 334 13.92 30.24 1.11
C ILE A 334 13.68 30.59 2.58
N LYS A 335 12.44 30.93 2.95
CA LYS A 335 12.10 31.23 4.35
C LYS A 335 12.31 30.02 5.27
N ILE A 336 12.02 28.81 4.80
CA ILE A 336 12.16 27.57 5.58
C ILE A 336 13.62 27.14 5.74
N TYR A 337 14.42 27.21 4.67
CA TYR A 337 15.74 26.56 4.63
C TYR A 337 16.95 27.52 4.69
N CYS A 338 16.78 28.83 4.48
CA CYS A 338 17.88 29.80 4.43
C CYS A 338 18.08 30.64 5.71
N GLN A 339 17.39 30.30 6.80
CA GLN A 339 17.55 30.96 8.11
C GLN A 339 18.72 30.33 8.88
#